data_AF-A0A958NWR3-F1
#
_entry.id   AF-A0A958NWR3-F1
#
_cell.length_a   1.000
_cell.length_b   1.000
_cell.length_c   1.000
_cell.angle_alpha   90.00
_cell.angle_beta   90.00
_cell.angle_gamma   90.00
#
_symmetry.space_group_name_H-M   'P 1'
#
loop_
_entity.id
_entity.type
_entity.pdbx_description
1 polymer ?
#
loop_
_entity_poly.entity_id
_entity_poly.type
_entity_poly.pdbx_seq_one_letter_code
_entity_poly.pdbx_strand_id
1 'polypeptide(L)'
;MRLAGAGWFRIVLFPCLLWVAPVFSQPWLANHQAQNCAACHSPSRLNLPAAKRRCTLSCQGCHVNPNGGGLRSRYGVWNQQRWQRSFALDALHHKKAPAPAGKQSYLNAAKGKPKSKPVPLVETDELEPTLSEYNKYSDDAWKSTALNYAEFKTHMSDVDPYHEERAMPIQAGGDFRYFIIAQDGQPTHAWFMGADLGVRVRPTPEMLSLVFESRFLNQPTNTSPLAVFTSEARVRSAYVLVDDLPYNTHVMYGLYRPMFGLYHPDHTALGQVLSGLTQRSVFHAIGIGSAPNVPFLNAHLIFPGPTTSADQSSGFVINLGGRWVTAGISLLISYWSTTTPDALAANLQRKMLSVSIGTEIDRLIFNSELLRFEKEFQPGNFDRGTVWSNRVKYRFWREQYLVLNHAFSNTARNGKAGSSNEFMLGAMGYLLPGTQAELLYVRRYNLVGSTPSTESGIQFQTHIYF
;
A
#
# COMPACT_ATOMS: atom_id res chain seq x y z
N MET A 1 -60.91 23.35 -21.60
CA MET A 1 -59.49 23.67 -21.86
C MET A 1 -58.73 23.34 -20.58
N ARG A 2 -58.05 22.19 -20.38
CA ARG A 2 -56.80 21.68 -21.01
C ARG A 2 -55.73 22.80 -21.03
N LEU A 3 -54.60 22.74 -20.34
CA LEU A 3 -53.71 21.62 -19.99
C LEU A 3 -53.01 21.79 -18.63
N ALA A 4 -52.85 20.66 -17.94
CA ALA A 4 -51.92 20.42 -16.86
C ALA A 4 -50.49 20.25 -17.38
N GLY A 5 -49.49 20.59 -16.56
CA GLY A 5 -48.07 20.41 -16.88
C GLY A 5 -47.20 20.42 -15.62
N ALA A 6 -47.43 19.47 -14.72
CA ALA A 6 -46.52 19.18 -13.61
C ALA A 6 -45.28 18.47 -14.17
N GLY A 7 -44.17 19.20 -14.27
CA GLY A 7 -42.87 18.65 -14.65
C GLY A 7 -42.29 17.83 -13.50
N TRP A 8 -42.53 16.52 -13.52
CA TRP A 8 -41.83 15.56 -12.69
C TRP A 8 -40.41 15.38 -13.24
N PHE A 9 -39.43 16.01 -12.60
CA PHE A 9 -38.01 15.64 -12.76
C PHE A 9 -37.80 14.25 -12.15
N ARG A 10 -38.06 13.20 -12.94
CA ARG A 10 -37.55 11.87 -12.65
C ARG A 10 -36.07 11.85 -13.03
N ILE A 11 -35.22 12.04 -12.03
CA ILE A 11 -33.82 11.59 -12.11
C ILE A 11 -33.88 10.08 -12.26
N VAL A 12 -33.78 9.61 -13.50
CA VAL A 12 -33.49 8.21 -13.80
C VAL A 12 -32.03 8.00 -13.44
N LEU A 13 -31.79 7.67 -12.18
CA LEU A 13 -30.55 7.05 -11.72
C LEU A 13 -30.44 5.72 -12.47
N PHE A 14 -29.60 5.71 -13.49
CA PHE A 14 -29.21 4.53 -14.25
C PHE A 14 -28.66 3.49 -13.25
N PRO A 15 -29.28 2.30 -13.09
CA PRO A 15 -28.65 1.21 -12.39
C PRO A 15 -27.73 0.52 -13.40
N CYS A 16 -26.57 1.13 -13.65
CA CYS A 16 -25.42 0.35 -14.11
C CYS A 16 -24.95 -0.49 -12.91
N LEU A 17 -25.70 -1.56 -12.64
CA LEU A 17 -25.26 -2.78 -11.97
C LEU A 17 -24.15 -3.40 -12.83
N LEU A 18 -23.00 -2.71 -12.88
CA LEU A 18 -21.75 -3.36 -13.20
C LEU A 18 -21.45 -4.24 -12.00
N TRP A 19 -21.52 -5.55 -12.23
CA TRP A 19 -20.93 -6.57 -11.40
C TRP A 19 -19.40 -6.37 -11.38
N VAL A 20 -18.94 -5.34 -10.68
CA VAL A 20 -17.52 -5.13 -10.42
C VAL A 20 -17.23 -5.84 -9.11
N ALA A 21 -16.58 -6.99 -9.19
CA ALA A 21 -16.09 -7.68 -8.01
C ALA A 21 -15.21 -6.72 -7.20
N PRO A 22 -15.44 -6.55 -5.88
CA PRO A 22 -14.66 -5.61 -5.09
C PRO A 22 -13.24 -6.15 -4.80
N VAL A 23 -12.17 -5.43 -5.19
CA VAL A 23 -10.77 -5.86 -4.99
C VAL A 23 -9.80 -4.75 -4.47
N PHE A 24 -9.38 -4.76 -3.17
CA PHE A 24 -8.86 -3.62 -2.36
C PHE A 24 -7.76 -3.83 -1.19
N SER A 25 -6.56 -3.17 -1.03
CA SER A 25 -5.48 -3.34 0.00
C SER A 25 -4.77 -2.02 0.35
N GLN A 26 -4.16 -2.01 1.54
CA GLN A 26 -3.43 -0.88 2.13
C GLN A 26 -2.09 -1.27 2.74
N PRO A 27 -1.16 -0.30 2.86
CA PRO A 27 0.21 -0.57 3.24
C PRO A 27 0.43 -1.09 4.68
N TRP A 28 -0.50 -0.89 5.62
CA TRP A 28 -0.20 -1.08 7.05
C TRP A 28 -0.86 -2.29 7.71
N LEU A 29 -1.80 -2.96 7.04
CA LEU A 29 -2.23 -4.31 7.43
C LEU A 29 -1.14 -5.36 7.18
N ALA A 30 -0.11 -4.97 6.43
CA ALA A 30 1.15 -5.68 6.26
C ALA A 30 1.71 -6.24 7.57
N ASN A 31 1.77 -5.46 8.66
CA ASN A 31 2.35 -5.95 9.90
C ASN A 31 1.44 -6.99 10.55
N HIS A 32 0.14 -6.73 10.66
CA HIS A 32 -0.83 -7.70 11.16
C HIS A 32 -0.83 -9.03 10.38
N GLN A 33 -0.98 -8.95 9.07
CA GLN A 33 -1.22 -10.12 8.24
C GLN A 33 0.04 -10.85 7.81
N ALA A 34 1.22 -10.21 7.73
CA ALA A 34 2.45 -11.00 7.52
C ALA A 34 2.96 -11.73 8.76
N GLN A 35 2.31 -11.61 9.92
CA GLN A 35 2.53 -12.61 10.98
C GLN A 35 1.99 -13.98 10.58
N ASN A 36 1.02 -14.01 9.67
CA ASN A 36 0.31 -15.20 9.26
C ASN A 36 0.53 -15.47 7.75
N CYS A 37 1.44 -16.39 7.42
CA CYS A 37 1.63 -16.80 6.02
C CYS A 37 0.34 -17.30 5.35
N ALA A 38 -0.61 -17.87 6.12
CA ALA A 38 -1.92 -18.30 5.64
C ALA A 38 -2.92 -17.14 5.46
N ALA A 39 -2.62 -15.94 5.96
CA ALA A 39 -3.38 -14.74 5.58
C ALA A 39 -3.06 -14.32 4.14
N CYS A 40 -1.82 -14.55 3.70
CA CYS A 40 -1.34 -14.19 2.37
C CYS A 40 -1.34 -15.33 1.35
N HIS A 41 -1.54 -16.59 1.76
CA HIS A 41 -1.56 -17.78 0.91
C HIS A 41 -2.69 -18.72 1.32
N SER A 42 -3.04 -19.73 0.50
CA SER A 42 -3.85 -20.83 1.03
C SER A 42 -3.14 -21.42 2.27
N PRO A 43 -3.89 -21.73 3.35
CA PRO A 43 -3.29 -22.40 4.50
C PRO A 43 -2.56 -23.66 4.04
N SER A 44 -1.50 -24.07 4.73
CA SER A 44 -0.86 -25.38 4.48
C SER A 44 -0.20 -25.59 3.11
N ARG A 45 0.02 -24.53 2.32
CA ARG A 45 0.89 -24.59 1.13
C ARG A 45 2.32 -24.99 1.54
N LEU A 46 2.89 -25.99 0.88
CA LEU A 46 4.31 -26.32 1.05
C LEU A 46 5.20 -25.15 0.63
N ASN A 47 6.34 -25.01 1.31
CA ASN A 47 7.33 -24.04 0.88
C ASN A 47 8.06 -24.53 -0.37
N LEU A 48 8.33 -23.65 -1.33
CA LEU A 48 9.33 -23.92 -2.35
C LEU A 48 10.74 -23.87 -1.73
N PRO A 49 11.78 -24.42 -2.39
CA PRO A 49 13.16 -24.15 -2.01
C PRO A 49 13.41 -22.64 -1.91
N ALA A 50 14.27 -22.19 -0.99
CA ALA A 50 14.45 -20.76 -0.68
C ALA A 50 14.67 -19.89 -1.94
N ALA A 51 15.49 -20.36 -2.88
CA ALA A 51 15.75 -19.70 -4.15
C ALA A 51 14.52 -19.55 -5.08
N LYS A 52 13.44 -20.30 -4.84
CA LYS A 52 12.19 -20.29 -5.61
C LYS A 52 10.99 -19.76 -4.80
N ARG A 53 11.19 -19.40 -3.53
CA ARG A 53 10.13 -18.82 -2.69
C ARG A 53 9.81 -17.41 -3.19
N ARG A 54 8.52 -17.10 -3.29
CA ARG A 54 8.01 -15.78 -3.68
C ARG A 54 7.51 -14.95 -2.50
N CYS A 55 7.44 -15.56 -1.32
CA CYS A 55 7.10 -14.85 -0.12
C CYS A 55 8.29 -13.95 0.24
N THR A 56 8.18 -12.66 -0.03
CA THR A 56 9.22 -11.69 0.34
C THR A 56 9.28 -11.52 1.87
N LEU A 57 8.22 -11.92 2.61
CA LEU A 57 7.85 -11.47 3.96
C LEU A 57 7.84 -9.93 4.14
N SER A 58 8.22 -9.20 3.10
CA SER A 58 8.01 -7.79 2.92
C SER A 58 6.60 -7.65 2.39
N CYS A 59 5.64 -7.58 3.31
CA CYS A 59 4.35 -7.03 2.97
C CYS A 59 4.47 -5.60 2.44
N GLN A 60 5.62 -4.93 2.57
CA GLN A 60 5.89 -3.75 1.78
C GLN A 60 6.01 -4.04 0.28
N GLY A 61 6.75 -5.06 -0.15
CA GLY A 61 6.78 -5.49 -1.54
C GLY A 61 5.40 -5.89 -2.10
N CYS A 62 4.63 -6.66 -1.34
CA CYS A 62 3.34 -7.21 -1.81
C CYS A 62 2.11 -6.31 -1.56
N HIS A 63 2.11 -5.45 -0.53
CA HIS A 63 0.96 -4.62 -0.14
C HIS A 63 1.24 -3.10 -0.09
N VAL A 64 2.50 -2.66 -0.06
CA VAL A 64 2.87 -1.22 0.11
C VAL A 64 3.56 -0.66 -1.11
N ASN A 65 4.19 -1.49 -1.94
CA ASN A 65 5.05 -1.01 -3.01
C ASN A 65 4.17 -0.16 -3.93
N PRO A 66 4.45 1.16 -4.04
CA PRO A 66 3.70 2.02 -4.93
C PRO A 66 3.74 1.54 -6.39
N ASN A 67 4.64 0.59 -6.70
CA ASN A 67 4.87 0.02 -8.01
C ASN A 67 4.97 -1.52 -8.02
N GLY A 68 4.36 -2.24 -7.06
CA GLY A 68 4.67 -3.68 -6.94
C GLY A 68 3.66 -4.61 -6.30
N GLY A 69 2.41 -4.19 -6.12
CA GLY A 69 1.36 -5.20 -6.09
C GLY A 69 0.32 -5.13 -5.01
N GLY A 70 0.24 -4.06 -4.21
CA GLY A 70 -0.89 -3.72 -3.31
C GLY A 70 -2.03 -4.74 -3.34
N LEU A 71 -3.09 -4.40 -4.07
CA LEU A 71 -4.09 -5.36 -4.60
C LEU A 71 -3.94 -5.71 -6.03
N ARG A 72 -3.02 -4.97 -6.62
CA ARG A 72 -2.73 -5.05 -8.02
C ARG A 72 -2.15 -6.46 -8.31
N SER A 73 -1.80 -7.20 -7.25
CA SER A 73 -1.61 -8.65 -7.19
C SER A 73 -2.78 -9.36 -6.53
N ARG A 74 -3.09 -10.57 -7.02
CA ARG A 74 -4.14 -11.45 -6.45
C ARG A 74 -3.92 -11.78 -4.98
N TYR A 75 -2.69 -11.70 -4.48
CA TYR A 75 -2.39 -11.88 -3.06
C TYR A 75 -3.03 -10.80 -2.18
N GLY A 76 -2.96 -9.54 -2.58
CA GLY A 76 -3.63 -8.46 -1.85
C GLY A 76 -5.14 -8.63 -1.84
N VAL A 77 -5.70 -9.00 -3.00
CA VAL A 77 -7.14 -9.23 -3.21
C VAL A 77 -7.66 -10.34 -2.32
N TRP A 78 -6.96 -11.47 -2.37
CA TRP A 78 -7.24 -12.65 -1.58
C TRP A 78 -7.34 -12.32 -0.10
N ASN A 79 -6.34 -11.59 0.37
CA ASN A 79 -6.20 -11.24 1.76
C ASN A 79 -7.31 -10.27 2.21
N GLN A 80 -7.62 -9.25 1.43
CA GLN A 80 -8.70 -8.33 1.82
C GLN A 80 -10.08 -8.96 1.76
N GLN A 81 -10.37 -9.74 0.71
CA GLN A 81 -11.66 -10.40 0.57
C GLN A 81 -11.97 -11.35 1.72
N ARG A 82 -10.97 -11.79 2.49
CA ARG A 82 -11.13 -12.80 3.54
C ARG A 82 -10.87 -12.28 4.94
N TRP A 83 -9.90 -11.38 5.11
CA TRP A 83 -9.39 -10.97 6.41
C TRP A 83 -9.58 -9.48 6.71
N GLN A 84 -9.55 -8.61 5.69
CA GLN A 84 -9.57 -7.14 5.89
C GLN A 84 -10.99 -6.57 5.86
N ARG A 85 -11.83 -6.97 6.82
CA ARG A 85 -13.21 -6.47 6.94
C ARG A 85 -13.72 -6.55 8.38
N SER A 86 -14.67 -5.68 8.68
CA SER A 86 -15.39 -5.69 9.95
C SER A 86 -16.77 -6.30 9.80
N PHE A 87 -17.37 -6.21 8.62
CA PHE A 87 -18.70 -6.72 8.32
C PHE A 87 -18.67 -7.74 7.18
N ALA A 88 -19.42 -8.83 7.35
CA ALA A 88 -19.74 -9.76 6.28
C ALA A 88 -21.23 -9.62 5.95
N LEU A 89 -21.54 -9.35 4.68
CA LEU A 89 -22.90 -9.25 4.18
C LEU A 89 -23.10 -10.32 3.12
N ASP A 90 -24.02 -11.25 3.35
CA ASP A 90 -24.29 -12.35 2.41
C ASP A 90 -24.73 -11.83 1.03
N ALA A 91 -25.45 -10.70 1.01
CA ALA A 91 -25.90 -10.02 -0.21
C ALA A 91 -24.75 -9.55 -1.13
N LEU A 92 -23.53 -9.42 -0.59
CA LEU A 92 -22.34 -9.02 -1.35
C LEU A 92 -21.45 -10.23 -1.70
N HIS A 93 -21.90 -11.46 -1.44
CA HIS A 93 -21.17 -12.70 -1.71
C HIS A 93 -19.72 -12.68 -1.24
N HIS A 94 -19.51 -12.16 -0.02
CA HIS A 94 -18.19 -12.05 0.56
C HIS A 94 -17.53 -13.43 0.72
N LYS A 95 -16.27 -13.56 0.26
CA LYS A 95 -15.50 -14.79 0.41
C LYS A 95 -15.23 -15.05 1.89
N LYS A 96 -15.46 -16.27 2.37
CA LYS A 96 -15.25 -16.61 3.80
C LYS A 96 -13.77 -16.75 4.12
N ALA A 97 -13.43 -16.66 5.41
CA ALA A 97 -12.06 -16.91 5.84
C ALA A 97 -11.70 -18.37 5.55
N PRO A 98 -10.46 -18.70 5.15
CA PRO A 98 -10.00 -20.08 5.05
C PRO A 98 -10.06 -20.74 6.43
N ALA A 99 -10.44 -22.00 6.52
CA ALA A 99 -10.34 -22.75 7.77
C ALA A 99 -8.85 -22.99 8.16
N PRO A 100 -8.54 -23.22 9.44
CA PRO A 100 -7.18 -23.52 9.89
C PRO A 100 -6.56 -24.73 9.17
N ALA A 101 -5.23 -24.78 9.15
CA ALA A 101 -4.42 -25.81 8.51
C ALA A 101 -4.96 -27.23 8.73
N GLY A 102 -5.16 -27.65 9.98
CA GLY A 102 -5.62 -29.00 10.33
C GLY A 102 -7.01 -29.40 9.77
N LYS A 103 -7.82 -28.44 9.32
CA LYS A 103 -9.12 -28.69 8.66
C LYS A 103 -9.01 -28.76 7.13
N GLN A 104 -7.85 -28.42 6.56
CA GLN A 104 -7.64 -28.43 5.11
C GLN A 104 -7.42 -29.85 4.59
N SER A 105 -8.31 -30.31 3.71
CA SER A 105 -8.31 -31.69 3.22
C SER A 105 -7.10 -32.06 2.36
N TYR A 106 -6.40 -31.08 1.79
CA TYR A 106 -5.17 -31.29 1.01
C TYR A 106 -3.91 -31.50 1.86
N LEU A 107 -3.95 -31.23 3.18
CA LEU A 107 -2.88 -31.66 4.08
C LEU A 107 -2.84 -33.17 4.23
N ASN A 108 -4.01 -33.80 4.39
CA ASN A 108 -4.12 -35.24 4.55
C ASN A 108 -3.72 -36.00 3.27
N ALA A 109 -3.78 -35.34 2.11
CA ALA A 109 -3.33 -35.87 0.84
C ALA A 109 -1.79 -35.95 0.71
N ALA A 110 -1.03 -35.22 1.55
CA ALA A 110 0.44 -35.26 1.55
C ALA A 110 1.02 -36.64 1.89
N LYS A 111 0.23 -37.52 2.52
CA LYS A 111 0.60 -38.91 2.83
C LYS A 111 0.21 -39.90 1.72
N GLY A 112 -0.36 -39.44 0.60
CA GLY A 112 -0.86 -40.27 -0.49
C GLY A 112 -0.35 -39.83 -1.88
N LYS A 113 -0.69 -40.60 -2.92
CA LYS A 113 -0.33 -40.25 -4.31
C LYS A 113 -0.88 -38.86 -4.68
N PRO A 114 -0.12 -38.06 -5.46
CA PRO A 114 -0.56 -36.73 -5.89
C PRO A 114 -1.93 -36.82 -6.57
N LYS A 115 -2.89 -36.04 -6.09
CA LYS A 115 -4.23 -35.97 -6.69
C LYS A 115 -4.12 -35.23 -8.03
N SER A 116 -4.83 -35.73 -9.05
CA SER A 116 -4.84 -35.14 -10.39
C SER A 116 -5.70 -33.87 -10.49
N LYS A 117 -6.50 -33.54 -9.47
CA LYS A 117 -7.37 -32.36 -9.44
C LYS A 117 -7.04 -31.46 -8.24
N PRO A 118 -7.11 -30.12 -8.41
CA PRO A 118 -7.03 -29.18 -7.30
C PRO A 118 -8.07 -29.52 -6.23
N VAL A 119 -7.70 -29.37 -4.97
CA VAL A 119 -8.60 -29.59 -3.84
C VAL A 119 -9.25 -28.25 -3.49
N PRO A 120 -10.57 -28.19 -3.29
CA PRO A 120 -11.23 -26.94 -2.92
C PRO A 120 -10.72 -26.44 -1.56
N LEU A 121 -10.66 -25.12 -1.41
CA LEU A 121 -10.34 -24.52 -0.12
C LEU A 121 -11.46 -24.79 0.88
N VAL A 122 -11.12 -25.30 2.06
CA VAL A 122 -12.06 -25.37 3.18
C VAL A 122 -12.15 -23.99 3.81
N GLU A 123 -13.35 -23.42 3.90
CA GLU A 123 -13.62 -22.11 4.50
C GLU A 123 -14.32 -22.27 5.86
N THR A 124 -14.29 -21.22 6.69
CA THR A 124 -14.95 -21.15 8.00
C THR A 124 -15.98 -20.02 8.04
N ASP A 125 -17.09 -20.25 8.75
CA ASP A 125 -18.12 -19.23 9.01
C ASP A 125 -17.72 -18.28 10.15
N GLU A 126 -16.62 -18.56 10.83
CA GLU A 126 -16.08 -17.68 11.87
C GLU A 126 -15.60 -16.37 11.24
N LEU A 127 -16.16 -15.25 11.71
CA LEU A 127 -15.82 -13.91 11.23
C LEU A 127 -14.47 -13.40 11.74
N GLU A 128 -14.02 -13.91 12.88
CA GLU A 128 -12.75 -13.57 13.51
C GLU A 128 -12.10 -14.85 14.03
N PRO A 129 -11.65 -15.74 13.12
CA PRO A 129 -11.07 -16.99 13.54
C PRO A 129 -9.75 -16.70 14.27
N THR A 130 -9.45 -17.47 15.31
CA THR A 130 -8.33 -17.15 16.20
C THR A 130 -7.01 -17.25 15.45
N LEU A 131 -6.25 -16.16 15.34
CA LEU A 131 -4.98 -16.13 14.60
C LEU A 131 -3.98 -17.19 15.07
N SER A 132 -4.04 -17.58 16.36
CA SER A 132 -3.21 -18.66 16.89
C SER A 132 -3.43 -20.01 16.19
N GLU A 133 -4.62 -20.26 15.64
CA GLU A 133 -4.93 -21.49 14.89
C GLU A 133 -4.26 -21.53 13.51
N TYR A 134 -3.91 -20.36 12.98
CA TYR A 134 -3.16 -20.21 11.73
C TYR A 134 -1.66 -20.03 11.99
N ASN A 135 -1.28 -19.67 13.22
CA ASN A 135 0.11 -19.50 13.62
C ASN A 135 0.79 -20.84 13.88
N LYS A 136 1.60 -21.26 12.89
CA LYS A 136 2.92 -21.92 12.92
C LYS A 136 3.26 -23.10 13.86
N TYR A 137 2.53 -23.38 14.93
CA TYR A 137 2.96 -24.36 15.95
C TYR A 137 2.15 -25.66 15.95
N SER A 138 1.01 -25.71 15.26
CA SER A 138 0.15 -26.90 15.20
C SER A 138 0.30 -27.74 13.91
N ASP A 139 0.97 -27.22 12.88
CA ASP A 139 1.19 -27.91 11.60
C ASP A 139 2.71 -28.03 11.33
N ASP A 140 3.27 -29.21 11.11
CA ASP A 140 4.68 -29.37 10.73
C ASP A 140 4.90 -29.21 9.20
N ALA A 141 3.83 -29.22 8.40
CA ALA A 141 3.93 -29.13 6.94
C ALA A 141 4.53 -27.80 6.45
N TRP A 142 4.41 -26.70 7.21
CA TRP A 142 5.08 -25.46 6.83
C TRP A 142 6.61 -25.56 6.90
N LYS A 143 7.18 -26.49 7.68
CA LYS A 143 8.64 -26.72 7.70
C LYS A 143 9.09 -27.53 6.50
N SER A 144 8.18 -28.31 5.90
CA SER A 144 8.51 -29.08 4.71
C SER A 144 8.62 -28.20 3.47
N THR A 145 9.64 -28.52 2.67
CA THR A 145 9.88 -27.89 1.38
C THR A 145 9.48 -28.89 0.30
N ALA A 146 8.68 -28.47 -0.66
CA ALA A 146 8.35 -29.29 -1.82
C ALA A 146 9.63 -29.62 -2.60
N LEU A 147 9.79 -30.89 -2.96
CA LEU A 147 10.93 -31.41 -3.72
C LEU A 147 11.00 -30.78 -5.10
N ASN A 148 9.84 -30.52 -5.69
CA ASN A 148 9.72 -29.92 -7.01
C ASN A 148 8.46 -29.07 -7.16
N TYR A 149 8.35 -28.41 -8.30
CA TYR A 149 7.23 -27.52 -8.61
C TYR A 149 5.90 -28.26 -8.79
N ALA A 150 5.92 -29.53 -9.23
CA ALA A 150 4.70 -30.31 -9.39
C ALA A 150 4.08 -30.63 -8.02
N GLU A 151 4.89 -31.08 -7.06
CA GLU A 151 4.47 -31.30 -5.68
C GLU A 151 3.98 -30.00 -5.03
N PHE A 152 4.69 -28.88 -5.21
CA PHE A 152 4.23 -27.59 -4.70
C PHE A 152 2.79 -27.27 -5.14
N LYS A 153 2.48 -27.47 -6.42
CA LYS A 153 1.14 -27.22 -6.98
C LYS A 153 0.05 -28.17 -6.46
N THR A 154 0.39 -29.38 -6.01
CA THR A 154 -0.63 -30.30 -5.46
C THR A 154 -1.11 -29.91 -4.06
N HIS A 155 -0.39 -29.00 -3.39
CA HIS A 155 -0.73 -28.46 -2.07
C HIS A 155 -1.37 -27.07 -2.14
N MET A 156 -1.97 -26.73 -3.29
CA MET A 156 -2.61 -25.46 -3.50
C MET A 156 -4.08 -25.67 -3.86
N SER A 157 -4.95 -24.85 -3.29
CA SER A 157 -6.33 -24.77 -3.73
C SER A 157 -6.44 -24.13 -5.10
N ASP A 158 -7.49 -24.45 -5.84
CA ASP A 158 -7.87 -23.80 -7.10
C ASP A 158 -8.00 -22.27 -6.98
N VAL A 159 -8.47 -21.81 -5.83
CA VAL A 159 -8.62 -20.39 -5.51
C VAL A 159 -7.35 -19.75 -4.94
N ASP A 160 -6.22 -20.45 -4.82
CA ASP A 160 -4.99 -19.84 -4.28
C ASP A 160 -4.57 -18.63 -5.15
N PRO A 161 -4.18 -17.49 -4.54
CA PRO A 161 -3.82 -16.27 -5.28
C PRO A 161 -2.71 -16.48 -6.30
N TYR A 162 -1.81 -17.45 -6.11
CA TYR A 162 -0.78 -17.82 -7.08
C TYR A 162 -1.38 -18.36 -8.39
N HIS A 163 -2.44 -19.18 -8.29
CA HIS A 163 -3.15 -19.73 -9.46
C HIS A 163 -3.99 -18.65 -10.12
N GLU A 164 -4.77 -17.90 -9.33
CA GLU A 164 -5.60 -16.81 -9.85
C GLU A 164 -4.74 -15.77 -10.60
N GLU A 165 -3.54 -15.44 -10.11
CA GLU A 165 -2.67 -14.45 -10.74
C GLU A 165 -2.18 -14.89 -12.12
N ARG A 166 -1.91 -16.18 -12.30
CA ARG A 166 -1.41 -16.77 -13.56
C ARG A 166 -2.49 -17.04 -14.57
N ALA A 167 -3.70 -17.35 -14.09
CA ALA A 167 -4.84 -17.57 -14.96
C ALA A 167 -5.35 -16.27 -15.60
N MET A 168 -4.94 -15.11 -15.07
CA MET A 168 -5.44 -13.81 -15.48
C MET A 168 -4.34 -12.97 -16.15
N PRO A 169 -4.22 -13.05 -17.49
CA PRO A 169 -3.21 -12.32 -18.23
C PRO A 169 -3.44 -10.80 -18.19
N ILE A 170 -4.64 -10.35 -17.85
CA ILE A 170 -4.98 -8.94 -17.70
C ILE A 170 -5.66 -8.75 -16.36
N GLN A 171 -5.23 -7.72 -15.64
CA GLN A 171 -5.81 -7.30 -14.38
C GLN A 171 -5.99 -5.79 -14.42
N ALA A 172 -7.14 -5.31 -13.98
CA ALA A 172 -7.42 -3.89 -13.86
C ALA A 172 -7.98 -3.61 -12.46
N GLY A 173 -7.81 -2.37 -12.00
CA GLY A 173 -8.33 -1.92 -10.72
C GLY A 173 -8.27 -0.40 -10.58
N GLY A 174 -8.74 0.12 -9.46
CA GLY A 174 -8.69 1.53 -9.14
C GLY A 174 -8.58 1.85 -7.65
N ASP A 175 -8.39 3.13 -7.32
CA ASP A 175 -8.31 3.70 -5.96
C ASP A 175 -9.00 5.06 -5.94
N PHE A 176 -10.19 5.11 -5.35
CA PHE A 176 -11.09 6.25 -5.27
C PHE A 176 -11.07 6.80 -3.86
N ARG A 177 -10.86 8.10 -3.71
CA ARG A 177 -10.70 8.75 -2.41
C ARG A 177 -11.68 9.89 -2.28
N TYR A 178 -12.54 9.81 -1.28
CA TYR A 178 -13.42 10.90 -0.86
C TYR A 178 -12.91 11.47 0.45
N PHE A 179 -12.91 12.79 0.57
CA PHE A 179 -12.30 13.49 1.70
C PHE A 179 -13.20 14.63 2.18
N ILE A 180 -13.29 14.77 3.49
CA ILE A 180 -13.92 15.88 4.18
C ILE A 180 -12.91 16.45 5.15
N ILE A 181 -12.75 17.76 5.18
CA ILE A 181 -11.95 18.46 6.18
C ILE A 181 -12.69 19.67 6.71
N ALA A 182 -12.71 19.80 8.03
CA ALA A 182 -13.24 20.95 8.76
C ALA A 182 -12.10 21.50 9.63
N GLN A 183 -11.52 22.62 9.22
CA GLN A 183 -10.43 23.29 9.95
C GLN A 183 -10.97 24.52 10.70
N ASP A 184 -10.37 24.84 11.84
CA ASP A 184 -10.78 25.99 12.65
C ASP A 184 -10.65 27.30 11.86
N GLY A 185 -11.74 28.05 11.78
CA GLY A 185 -11.80 29.33 11.05
C GLY A 185 -11.80 29.20 9.51
N GLN A 186 -11.90 27.99 8.96
CA GLN A 186 -11.99 27.74 7.53
C GLN A 186 -13.33 27.07 7.17
N PRO A 187 -13.83 27.24 5.93
CA PRO A 187 -14.97 26.48 5.44
C PRO A 187 -14.70 24.97 5.50
N THR A 188 -15.74 24.18 5.76
CA THR A 188 -15.65 22.73 5.59
C THR A 188 -15.61 22.40 4.09
N HIS A 189 -14.61 21.61 3.69
CA HIS A 189 -14.49 21.13 2.32
C HIS A 189 -14.81 19.65 2.26
N ALA A 190 -15.60 19.26 1.27
CA ALA A 190 -15.92 17.86 0.99
C ALA A 190 -15.78 17.62 -0.52
N TRP A 191 -14.88 16.74 -0.92
CA TRP A 191 -14.59 16.53 -2.33
C TRP A 191 -14.08 15.14 -2.61
N PHE A 192 -14.21 14.74 -3.87
CA PHE A 192 -13.61 13.53 -4.37
C PHE A 192 -12.13 13.82 -4.70
N MET A 193 -11.23 13.50 -3.77
CA MET A 193 -9.81 13.88 -3.76
C MET A 193 -9.02 13.30 -4.92
N GLY A 194 -9.27 12.04 -5.27
CA GLY A 194 -8.54 11.41 -6.36
C GLY A 194 -9.09 10.06 -6.76
N ALA A 195 -8.85 9.71 -8.02
CA ALA A 195 -9.05 8.39 -8.57
C ALA A 195 -7.73 7.92 -9.20
N ASP A 196 -7.24 6.75 -8.82
CA ASP A 196 -6.19 6.07 -9.57
C ASP A 196 -6.84 4.91 -10.34
N LEU A 197 -6.45 4.72 -11.60
CA LEU A 197 -6.92 3.62 -12.43
C LEU A 197 -5.70 2.91 -13.00
N GLY A 198 -5.66 1.59 -12.92
CA GLY A 198 -4.51 0.80 -13.32
C GLY A 198 -4.88 -0.43 -14.13
N VAL A 199 -3.98 -0.82 -15.03
CA VAL A 199 -4.01 -2.08 -15.74
C VAL A 199 -2.63 -2.74 -15.67
N ARG A 200 -2.62 -4.05 -15.44
CA ARG A 200 -1.46 -4.92 -15.53
C ARG A 200 -1.72 -6.01 -16.55
N VAL A 201 -0.80 -6.16 -17.50
CA VAL A 201 -0.81 -7.24 -18.48
C VAL A 201 0.38 -8.16 -18.19
N ARG A 202 0.17 -9.48 -18.18
CA ARG A 202 1.22 -10.49 -18.01
C ARG A 202 1.33 -11.36 -19.27
N PRO A 203 2.09 -10.93 -20.30
CA PRO A 203 2.27 -11.72 -21.52
C PRO A 203 2.90 -13.08 -21.25
N THR A 204 3.81 -13.14 -20.28
CA THR A 204 4.30 -14.40 -19.69
C THR A 204 3.84 -14.43 -18.22
N PRO A 205 2.81 -15.22 -17.89
CA PRO A 205 2.21 -15.24 -16.56
C PRO A 205 3.21 -15.43 -15.41
N GLU A 206 4.37 -16.05 -15.69
CA GLU A 206 5.38 -16.38 -14.70
C GLU A 206 6.44 -15.32 -14.46
N MET A 207 6.68 -14.37 -15.37
CA MET A 207 7.89 -13.55 -15.30
C MET A 207 7.73 -12.11 -15.76
N LEU A 208 6.86 -11.80 -16.72
CA LEU A 208 6.78 -10.47 -17.31
C LEU A 208 5.45 -9.81 -16.98
N SER A 209 5.51 -8.63 -16.38
CA SER A 209 4.36 -7.74 -16.18
C SER A 209 4.60 -6.40 -16.88
N LEU A 210 3.59 -5.93 -17.60
CA LEU A 210 3.48 -4.57 -18.09
C LEU A 210 2.44 -3.86 -17.24
N VAL A 211 2.80 -2.75 -16.61
CA VAL A 211 1.90 -2.02 -15.70
C VAL A 211 1.75 -0.58 -16.18
N PHE A 212 0.51 -0.12 -16.20
CA PHE A 212 0.16 1.27 -16.48
C PHE A 212 -0.88 1.74 -15.47
N GLU A 213 -0.62 2.88 -14.84
CA GLU A 213 -1.52 3.52 -13.87
C GLU A 213 -1.64 5.00 -14.19
N SER A 214 -2.88 5.47 -14.29
CA SER A 214 -3.24 6.87 -14.34
C SER A 214 -3.73 7.32 -12.97
N ARG A 215 -3.48 8.58 -12.64
CA ARG A 215 -3.94 9.27 -11.44
C ARG A 215 -4.69 10.52 -11.85
N PHE A 216 -5.85 10.67 -11.25
CA PHE A 216 -6.77 11.78 -11.37
C PHE A 216 -6.85 12.45 -10.01
N LEU A 217 -6.56 13.75 -9.93
CA LEU A 217 -6.54 14.51 -8.68
C LEU A 217 -7.53 15.66 -8.75
N ASN A 218 -8.11 15.99 -7.60
CA ASN A 218 -8.98 17.12 -7.41
C ASN A 218 -8.54 17.96 -6.21
N GLN A 219 -9.07 19.17 -6.08
CA GLN A 219 -8.72 20.12 -5.03
C GLN A 219 -9.91 20.38 -4.09
N PRO A 220 -9.66 20.75 -2.81
CA PRO A 220 -10.72 21.00 -1.81
C PRO A 220 -11.77 22.04 -2.22
N THR A 221 -11.38 23.00 -3.06
CA THR A 221 -12.25 24.07 -3.55
C THR A 221 -13.18 23.63 -4.68
N ASN A 222 -12.98 22.44 -5.25
CA ASN A 222 -13.76 21.93 -6.37
C ASN A 222 -14.61 20.72 -5.95
N THR A 223 -15.88 20.99 -5.62
CA THR A 223 -16.82 20.01 -5.09
C THR A 223 -17.51 19.17 -6.17
N SER A 224 -17.32 19.48 -7.46
CA SER A 224 -17.91 18.70 -8.55
C SER A 224 -17.31 17.29 -8.59
N PRO A 225 -18.12 16.20 -8.53
CA PRO A 225 -17.60 14.84 -8.60
C PRO A 225 -16.84 14.53 -9.88
N LEU A 226 -17.26 15.13 -11.01
CA LEU A 226 -16.61 14.94 -12.31
C LEU A 226 -15.27 15.67 -12.40
N ALA A 227 -15.04 16.67 -11.55
CA ALA A 227 -13.82 17.45 -11.59
C ALA A 227 -12.56 16.63 -11.30
N VAL A 228 -12.69 15.48 -10.64
CA VAL A 228 -11.53 14.61 -10.44
C VAL A 228 -10.92 14.17 -11.76
N PHE A 229 -11.73 13.88 -12.76
CA PHE A 229 -11.26 13.39 -14.06
C PHE A 229 -10.80 14.52 -14.99
N THR A 230 -11.09 15.78 -14.67
CA THR A 230 -10.80 16.93 -15.54
C THR A 230 -9.80 17.92 -14.95
N SER A 231 -9.55 17.91 -13.63
CA SER A 231 -8.70 18.92 -12.98
C SER A 231 -7.21 18.65 -13.14
N GLU A 232 -6.79 17.41 -12.89
CA GLU A 232 -5.39 16.98 -13.09
C GLU A 232 -5.40 15.49 -13.42
N ALA A 233 -4.95 15.12 -14.61
CA ALA A 233 -4.71 13.74 -15.02
C ALA A 233 -3.22 13.54 -15.28
N ARG A 234 -2.65 12.45 -14.78
CA ARG A 234 -1.23 12.15 -14.99
C ARG A 234 -0.92 10.66 -14.89
N VAL A 235 0.15 10.25 -15.55
CA VAL A 235 0.72 8.91 -15.34
C VAL A 235 1.26 8.82 -13.93
N ARG A 236 0.71 7.90 -13.13
CA ARG A 236 1.21 7.53 -11.79
C ARG A 236 2.37 6.54 -11.91
N SER A 237 2.23 5.56 -12.80
CA SER A 237 3.30 4.61 -13.10
C SER A 237 3.10 3.99 -14.49
N ALA A 238 4.18 3.73 -15.21
CA ALA A 238 4.19 3.01 -16.47
C ALA A 238 5.52 2.26 -16.60
N TYR A 239 5.52 0.95 -16.38
CA TYR A 239 6.76 0.18 -16.29
C TYR A 239 6.62 -1.26 -16.75
N VAL A 240 7.77 -1.84 -17.06
CA VAL A 240 7.97 -3.27 -17.26
C VAL A 240 8.60 -3.84 -16.00
N LEU A 241 8.06 -4.96 -15.53
CA LEU A 241 8.55 -5.70 -14.38
C LEU A 241 8.85 -7.13 -14.82
N VAL A 242 10.11 -7.52 -14.68
CA VAL A 242 10.53 -8.92 -14.72
C VAL A 242 10.59 -9.40 -13.27
N ASP A 243 9.61 -10.18 -12.84
CA ASP A 243 9.51 -10.71 -11.49
C ASP A 243 9.83 -12.21 -11.44
N ASP A 244 9.75 -12.77 -10.23
CA ASP A 244 9.85 -14.21 -9.99
C ASP A 244 11.19 -14.88 -10.37
N LEU A 245 12.25 -14.09 -10.44
CA LEU A 245 13.60 -14.59 -10.64
C LEU A 245 14.10 -15.30 -9.36
N PRO A 246 15.19 -16.09 -9.46
CA PRO A 246 15.77 -16.73 -8.29
C PRO A 246 15.99 -15.75 -7.13
N TYR A 247 15.78 -16.26 -5.91
CA TYR A 247 15.83 -15.48 -4.68
C TYR A 247 14.76 -14.38 -4.57
N ASN A 248 13.64 -14.55 -5.28
CA ASN A 248 12.57 -13.57 -5.33
C ASN A 248 13.08 -12.21 -5.83
N THR A 249 13.96 -12.28 -6.82
CA THR A 249 14.57 -11.11 -7.43
C THR A 249 13.63 -10.57 -8.51
N HIS A 250 13.64 -9.26 -8.69
CA HIS A 250 12.91 -8.59 -9.74
C HIS A 250 13.73 -7.46 -10.34
N VAL A 251 13.47 -7.18 -11.61
CA VAL A 251 13.99 -6.03 -12.33
C VAL A 251 12.80 -5.22 -12.83
N MET A 252 12.85 -3.92 -12.62
CA MET A 252 11.75 -3.00 -12.92
C MET A 252 12.28 -1.79 -13.68
N TYR A 253 11.68 -1.46 -14.82
CA TYR A 253 12.11 -0.34 -15.65
C TYR A 253 10.93 0.47 -16.16
N GLY A 254 10.95 1.79 -15.97
CA GLY A 254 9.95 2.70 -16.50
C GLY A 254 9.72 3.92 -15.61
N LEU A 255 8.50 4.46 -15.65
CA LEU A 255 8.05 5.58 -14.84
C LEU A 255 7.39 5.05 -13.57
N TYR A 256 7.95 5.36 -12.41
CA TYR A 256 7.41 4.94 -11.12
C TYR A 256 8.02 5.72 -9.95
N ARG A 257 7.52 5.55 -8.72
CA ARG A 257 8.10 6.18 -7.51
C ARG A 257 8.98 5.17 -6.78
N PRO A 258 10.33 5.28 -6.80
CA PRO A 258 11.19 4.40 -6.01
C PRO A 258 10.75 4.34 -4.55
N MET A 259 10.85 3.15 -3.95
CA MET A 259 10.49 2.95 -2.55
C MET A 259 11.45 3.75 -1.66
N PHE A 260 10.93 4.43 -0.64
CA PHE A 260 11.74 5.19 0.31
C PHE A 260 10.98 5.41 1.61
N GLY A 261 11.58 5.05 2.74
CA GLY A 261 11.02 5.24 4.07
C GLY A 261 9.66 4.59 4.26
N LEU A 262 8.91 5.08 5.25
CA LEU A 262 7.54 4.67 5.50
C LEU A 262 6.57 5.48 4.64
N TYR A 263 5.76 4.78 3.84
CA TYR A 263 4.72 5.43 3.06
C TYR A 263 3.51 5.80 3.94
N HIS A 264 3.19 7.08 4.01
CA HIS A 264 1.96 7.56 4.65
C HIS A 264 0.88 7.89 3.60
N PRO A 265 -0.37 7.39 3.74
CA PRO A 265 -1.45 7.70 2.80
C PRO A 265 -1.83 9.18 2.74
N ASP A 266 -1.77 9.86 3.89
CA ASP A 266 -1.90 11.32 3.95
C ASP A 266 -0.59 11.97 3.47
N HIS A 267 -0.64 12.56 2.29
CA HIS A 267 0.46 13.29 1.66
C HIS A 267 0.76 14.63 2.33
N THR A 268 -0.12 15.09 3.21
CA THR A 268 0.07 16.26 4.06
C THR A 268 0.71 15.92 5.41
N ALA A 269 0.96 14.64 5.71
CA ALA A 269 1.70 14.27 6.90
C ALA A 269 3.12 14.89 6.89
N LEU A 270 3.60 15.29 8.07
CA LEU A 270 4.84 16.07 8.22
C LEU A 270 6.05 15.43 7.50
N GLY A 271 6.24 14.12 7.69
CA GLY A 271 7.33 13.37 7.01
C GLY A 271 7.19 13.33 5.48
N GLN A 272 5.97 13.27 4.94
CA GLN A 272 5.75 13.28 3.49
C GLN A 272 6.04 14.67 2.88
N VAL A 273 5.60 15.74 3.55
CA VAL A 273 5.90 17.12 3.13
C VAL A 273 7.40 17.38 3.14
N LEU A 274 8.07 17.07 4.25
CA LEU A 274 9.50 17.32 4.43
C LEU A 274 10.38 16.39 3.59
N SER A 275 9.96 15.15 3.34
CA SER A 275 10.62 14.33 2.32
C SER A 275 10.48 14.98 0.95
N GLY A 276 9.33 15.57 0.60
CA GLY A 276 9.03 16.08 -0.73
C GLY A 276 8.68 14.97 -1.74
N LEU A 277 8.50 13.73 -1.27
CA LEU A 277 7.96 12.63 -2.07
C LEU A 277 6.44 12.64 -1.95
N THR A 278 5.79 13.51 -2.71
CA THR A 278 4.33 13.69 -2.65
C THR A 278 3.61 12.64 -3.50
N GLN A 279 2.28 12.74 -3.55
CA GLN A 279 1.46 11.96 -4.49
C GLN A 279 1.72 12.29 -5.97
N ARG A 280 2.47 13.36 -6.27
CA ARG A 280 2.83 13.77 -7.63
C ARG A 280 4.21 13.29 -8.08
N SER A 281 5.00 12.72 -7.17
CA SER A 281 6.36 12.29 -7.47
C SER A 281 6.37 11.01 -8.30
N VAL A 282 6.92 11.09 -9.51
CA VAL A 282 7.12 9.97 -10.45
C VAL A 282 8.48 10.18 -11.11
N PHE A 283 9.27 9.11 -11.20
CA PHE A 283 10.63 9.15 -11.71
C PHE A 283 10.79 8.14 -12.84
N HIS A 284 11.65 8.46 -13.81
CA HIS A 284 12.15 7.46 -14.75
C HIS A 284 13.27 6.69 -14.06
N ALA A 285 13.11 5.38 -13.86
CA ALA A 285 14.05 4.61 -13.09
C ALA A 285 14.21 3.18 -13.60
N ILE A 286 15.38 2.60 -13.32
CA ILE A 286 15.59 1.15 -13.31
C ILE A 286 15.82 0.70 -11.87
N GLY A 287 15.16 -0.37 -11.47
CA GLY A 287 15.20 -0.91 -10.13
C GLY A 287 15.54 -2.39 -10.18
N ILE A 288 16.38 -2.83 -9.26
CA ILE A 288 16.60 -4.24 -8.96
C ILE A 288 16.31 -4.45 -7.49
N GLY A 289 15.55 -5.49 -7.18
CA GLY A 289 15.26 -5.84 -5.80
C GLY A 289 15.21 -7.33 -5.60
N SER A 290 15.48 -7.77 -4.38
CA SER A 290 15.47 -9.16 -3.97
C SER A 290 14.93 -9.28 -2.56
N ALA A 291 14.14 -10.32 -2.31
CA ALA A 291 13.60 -10.61 -0.99
C ALA A 291 13.47 -12.12 -0.76
N PRO A 292 14.58 -12.84 -0.59
CA PRO A 292 14.61 -14.30 -0.43
C PRO A 292 14.16 -14.78 0.96
N ASN A 293 13.17 -14.12 1.59
CA ASN A 293 12.61 -14.35 2.93
C ASN A 293 13.29 -13.66 4.13
N VAL A 294 13.88 -12.47 3.96
CA VAL A 294 14.54 -11.63 5.00
C VAL A 294 16.03 -11.95 5.16
N PRO A 295 16.94 -10.97 4.98
CA PRO A 295 16.69 -9.56 4.63
C PRO A 295 16.17 -9.37 3.19
N PHE A 296 15.66 -8.17 2.89
CA PHE A 296 15.37 -7.70 1.54
C PHE A 296 16.25 -6.50 1.20
N LEU A 297 16.57 -6.37 -0.08
CA LEU A 297 17.33 -5.26 -0.64
C LEU A 297 16.63 -4.81 -1.91
N ASN A 298 16.50 -3.51 -2.13
CA ASN A 298 16.29 -2.99 -3.48
C ASN A 298 17.11 -1.72 -3.70
N ALA A 299 17.52 -1.55 -4.95
CA ALA A 299 18.27 -0.41 -5.42
C ALA A 299 17.61 0.11 -6.70
N HIS A 300 17.54 1.42 -6.82
CA HIS A 300 16.95 2.12 -7.95
C HIS A 300 17.95 3.14 -8.46
N LEU A 301 18.19 3.16 -9.76
CA LEU A 301 18.86 4.26 -10.45
C LEU A 301 17.78 5.13 -11.08
N ILE A 302 17.83 6.42 -10.78
CA ILE A 302 16.90 7.45 -11.27
C ILE A 302 17.58 8.19 -12.42
N PHE A 303 16.85 8.37 -13.50
CA PHE A 303 17.26 9.10 -14.69
C PHE A 303 16.39 10.34 -14.88
N PRO A 304 16.92 11.40 -15.53
CA PRO A 304 16.11 12.52 -15.96
C PRO A 304 14.95 12.06 -16.84
N GLY A 305 13.76 12.59 -16.59
CA GLY A 305 12.58 12.28 -17.37
C GLY A 305 12.73 12.74 -18.83
N PRO A 306 11.99 12.12 -19.77
CA PRO A 306 12.16 12.34 -21.21
C PRO A 306 11.72 13.73 -21.71
N THR A 307 11.09 14.55 -20.86
CA THR A 307 10.64 15.91 -21.20
C THR A 307 10.94 16.85 -20.04
N THR A 308 11.11 18.14 -20.32
CA THR A 308 11.33 19.19 -19.30
C THR A 308 10.19 19.34 -18.28
N SER A 309 8.99 18.87 -18.63
CA SER A 309 7.83 18.84 -17.73
C SER A 309 7.84 17.67 -16.75
N ALA A 310 8.64 16.63 -17.02
CA ALA A 310 8.85 15.50 -16.14
C ALA A 310 9.98 15.78 -15.14
N ASP A 311 10.02 15.00 -14.05
CA ASP A 311 11.09 15.10 -13.05
C ASP A 311 12.46 14.90 -13.71
N GLN A 312 13.34 15.90 -13.63
CA GLN A 312 14.67 15.89 -14.24
C GLN A 312 15.76 15.39 -13.28
N SER A 313 15.37 14.81 -12.14
CA SER A 313 16.37 14.34 -11.18
C SER A 313 17.12 13.13 -11.73
N SER A 314 18.38 13.00 -11.32
CA SER A 314 19.20 11.82 -11.56
C SER A 314 19.85 11.36 -10.26
N GLY A 315 20.12 10.07 -10.10
CA GLY A 315 20.79 9.56 -8.91
C GLY A 315 20.32 8.17 -8.53
N PHE A 316 20.19 7.89 -7.23
CA PHE A 316 19.84 6.56 -6.78
C PHE A 316 19.09 6.53 -5.45
N VAL A 317 18.44 5.40 -5.20
CA VAL A 317 17.76 5.07 -3.95
C VAL A 317 18.12 3.64 -3.59
N ILE A 318 18.52 3.40 -2.34
CA ILE A 318 18.81 2.05 -1.82
C ILE A 318 17.95 1.83 -0.59
N ASN A 319 17.35 0.65 -0.50
CA ASN A 319 16.56 0.22 0.64
C ASN A 319 17.04 -1.14 1.11
N LEU A 320 17.42 -1.22 2.37
CA LEU A 320 17.76 -2.46 3.05
C LEU A 320 16.76 -2.66 4.19
N GLY A 321 16.13 -3.82 4.26
CA GLY A 321 15.19 -4.08 5.34
C GLY A 321 15.07 -5.55 5.68
N GLY A 322 14.32 -5.80 6.73
CA GLY A 322 14.08 -7.14 7.21
C GLY A 322 12.87 -7.20 8.12
N ARG A 323 12.39 -8.42 8.33
CA ARG A 323 11.25 -8.69 9.18
C ARG A 323 11.42 -9.99 9.96
N TRP A 324 11.09 -9.94 11.23
CA TRP A 324 11.07 -11.08 12.12
C TRP A 324 9.63 -11.39 12.46
N VAL A 325 9.00 -12.16 11.58
CA VAL A 325 7.58 -12.57 11.65
C VAL A 325 7.20 -13.07 13.04
N THR A 326 8.03 -13.93 13.63
CA THR A 326 7.79 -14.53 14.96
C THR A 326 7.85 -13.51 16.09
N ALA A 327 8.62 -12.43 15.94
CA ALA A 327 8.71 -11.36 16.91
C ALA A 327 7.74 -10.21 16.62
N GLY A 328 7.02 -10.25 15.48
CA GLY A 328 6.20 -9.14 15.02
C GLY A 328 7.00 -7.88 14.66
N ILE A 329 8.32 -7.96 14.45
CA ILE A 329 9.22 -6.81 14.25
C ILE A 329 9.59 -6.62 12.77
N SER A 330 9.72 -5.38 12.32
CA SER A 330 10.27 -5.01 11.01
C SER A 330 11.26 -3.84 11.12
N LEU A 331 12.28 -3.85 10.27
CA LEU A 331 13.26 -2.77 10.10
C LEU A 331 13.39 -2.42 8.61
N LEU A 332 13.48 -1.13 8.29
CA LEU A 332 13.81 -0.62 6.97
C LEU A 332 14.77 0.56 7.10
N ILE A 333 15.84 0.54 6.33
CA ILE A 333 16.80 1.61 6.15
C ILE A 333 16.76 2.02 4.68
N SER A 334 16.48 3.30 4.42
CA SER A 334 16.39 3.85 3.07
C SER A 334 17.35 5.01 2.92
N TYR A 335 18.14 5.02 1.86
CA TYR A 335 19.00 6.13 1.48
C TYR A 335 18.63 6.64 0.09
N TRP A 336 18.48 7.94 -0.05
CA TRP A 336 18.13 8.63 -1.29
C TRP A 336 19.21 9.67 -1.59
N SER A 337 19.73 9.69 -2.81
CA SER A 337 20.67 10.71 -3.27
C SER A 337 20.40 11.04 -4.72
N THR A 338 19.91 12.25 -4.98
CA THR A 338 19.65 12.73 -6.33
C THR A 338 20.17 14.15 -6.55
N THR A 339 20.40 14.49 -7.81
CA THR A 339 20.65 15.85 -8.29
C THR A 339 19.57 16.25 -9.26
N THR A 340 19.12 17.51 -9.20
CA THR A 340 18.14 18.06 -10.14
C THR A 340 18.73 19.31 -10.78
N PRO A 341 18.73 19.43 -12.12
CA PRO A 341 19.15 20.66 -12.78
C PRO A 341 18.23 21.83 -12.39
N ASP A 342 18.81 22.95 -12.01
CA ASP A 342 18.14 24.24 -11.82
C ASP A 342 18.08 25.04 -13.13
N ALA A 343 17.25 26.07 -13.19
CA ALA A 343 17.14 27.00 -14.32
C ALA A 343 18.48 27.67 -14.69
N LEU A 344 19.41 27.78 -13.74
CA LEU A 344 20.77 28.30 -13.93
C LEU A 344 21.79 27.20 -14.29
N ALA A 345 21.34 26.01 -14.66
CA ALA A 345 22.16 24.83 -14.96
C ALA A 345 23.03 24.32 -13.78
N ALA A 346 22.76 24.78 -12.55
CA ALA A 346 23.36 24.20 -11.36
C ALA A 346 22.63 22.91 -10.97
N ASN A 347 23.35 21.93 -10.40
CA ASN A 347 22.77 20.67 -9.95
C ASN A 347 22.41 20.76 -8.47
N LEU A 348 21.13 20.95 -8.15
CA LEU A 348 20.62 20.99 -6.78
C LEU A 348 20.62 19.59 -6.19
N GLN A 349 21.32 19.39 -5.07
CA GLN A 349 21.41 18.09 -4.41
C GLN A 349 20.22 17.83 -3.47
N ARG A 350 19.79 16.57 -3.41
CA ARG A 350 18.85 16.06 -2.42
C ARG A 350 19.37 14.76 -1.84
N LYS A 351 19.58 14.74 -0.53
CA LYS A 351 20.00 13.57 0.24
C LYS A 351 19.00 13.30 1.34
N MET A 352 18.60 12.05 1.51
CA MET A 352 17.71 11.66 2.60
C MET A 352 18.11 10.29 3.14
N LEU A 353 18.02 10.13 4.46
CA LEU A 353 18.19 8.86 5.16
C LEU A 353 16.97 8.62 6.03
N SER A 354 16.27 7.52 5.82
CA SER A 354 15.18 7.07 6.68
C SER A 354 15.56 5.77 7.38
N VAL A 355 15.32 5.71 8.70
CA VAL A 355 15.37 4.48 9.49
C VAL A 355 14.01 4.27 10.11
N SER A 356 13.41 3.13 9.80
CA SER A 356 12.02 2.81 10.09
C SER A 356 11.93 1.50 10.86
N ILE A 357 11.25 1.49 11.99
CA ILE A 357 11.02 0.32 12.83
C ILE A 357 9.52 0.12 12.97
N GLY A 358 9.07 -1.12 12.86
CA GLY A 358 7.68 -1.51 13.12
C GLY A 358 7.65 -2.68 14.09
N THR A 359 6.65 -2.71 14.95
CA THR A 359 6.35 -3.86 15.79
C THR A 359 4.85 -4.04 15.94
N GLU A 360 4.43 -5.27 16.23
CA GLU A 360 3.08 -5.59 16.61
C GLU A 360 3.11 -6.56 17.80
N ILE A 361 2.36 -6.19 18.83
CA ILE A 361 2.21 -6.94 20.07
C ILE A 361 0.71 -7.09 20.32
N ASP A 362 0.20 -8.30 20.10
CA ASP A 362 -1.24 -8.60 20.17
C ASP A 362 -2.08 -7.63 19.29
N ARG A 363 -2.88 -6.75 19.90
CA ARG A 363 -3.75 -5.80 19.20
C ARG A 363 -3.09 -4.44 18.93
N LEU A 364 -1.86 -4.24 19.42
CA LEU A 364 -1.13 -2.99 19.32
C LEU A 364 -0.12 -3.06 18.17
N ILE A 365 -0.23 -2.13 17.22
CA ILE A 365 0.72 -1.96 16.13
C ILE A 365 1.44 -0.63 16.33
N PHE A 366 2.77 -0.66 16.39
CA PHE A 366 3.61 0.53 16.53
C PHE A 366 4.55 0.65 15.33
N ASN A 367 4.67 1.85 14.77
CA ASN A 367 5.65 2.17 13.73
C ASN A 367 6.32 3.49 14.06
N SER A 368 7.63 3.55 13.89
CA SER A 368 8.44 4.75 14.09
C SER A 368 9.36 4.94 12.88
N GLU A 369 9.52 6.17 12.44
CA GLU A 369 10.44 6.57 11.38
C GLU A 369 11.27 7.77 11.83
N LEU A 370 12.59 7.67 11.68
CA LEU A 370 13.52 8.78 11.74
C LEU A 370 13.98 9.12 10.34
N LEU A 371 13.58 10.27 9.81
CA LEU A 371 13.95 10.78 8.50
C LEU A 371 14.88 11.99 8.66
N ARG A 372 16.12 11.87 8.19
CA ARG A 372 17.02 13.01 7.96
C ARG A 372 16.94 13.41 6.50
N PHE A 373 16.82 14.71 6.23
CA PHE A 373 16.82 15.25 4.88
C PHE A 373 17.77 16.43 4.73
N GLU A 374 18.29 16.58 3.53
CA GLU A 374 19.11 17.70 3.08
C GLU A 374 18.73 18.00 1.63
N LYS A 375 18.28 19.23 1.37
CA LYS A 375 17.81 19.69 0.07
C LYS A 375 18.45 21.02 -0.25
N GLU A 376 19.20 21.05 -1.35
CA GLU A 376 19.72 22.28 -1.91
C GLU A 376 18.60 22.97 -2.69
N PHE A 377 18.33 24.25 -2.39
CA PHE A 377 17.32 25.05 -3.11
C PHE A 377 17.95 26.14 -3.97
N GLN A 378 19.20 26.47 -3.70
CA GLN A 378 20.08 27.31 -4.50
C GLN A 378 21.51 26.78 -4.34
N PRO A 379 22.42 27.00 -5.31
CA PRO A 379 23.79 26.51 -5.22
C PRO A 379 24.47 26.93 -3.90
N GLY A 380 24.85 25.93 -3.09
CA GLY A 380 25.46 26.11 -1.78
C GLY A 380 24.51 26.36 -0.60
N ASN A 381 23.21 26.54 -0.84
CA ASN A 381 22.20 26.81 0.18
C ASN A 381 21.28 25.60 0.39
N PHE A 382 21.28 25.08 1.62
CA PHE A 382 20.61 23.83 1.98
C PHE A 382 19.55 24.01 3.07
N ASP A 383 18.38 23.45 2.84
CA ASP A 383 17.41 23.13 3.88
C ASP A 383 17.73 21.74 4.44
N ARG A 384 18.00 21.67 5.75
CA ARG A 384 18.43 20.44 6.44
C ARG A 384 17.60 20.25 7.70
N GLY A 385 17.17 19.02 7.93
CA GLY A 385 16.39 18.71 9.12
C GLY A 385 16.25 17.22 9.38
N THR A 386 15.60 16.95 10.51
CA THR A 386 15.26 15.62 10.97
C THR A 386 13.80 15.61 11.39
N VAL A 387 13.07 14.60 10.93
CA VAL A 387 11.69 14.32 11.30
C VAL A 387 11.64 13.00 12.02
N TRP A 388 10.99 12.97 13.18
CA TRP A 388 10.65 11.73 13.87
C TRP A 388 9.14 11.55 13.86
N SER A 389 8.66 10.47 13.25
CA SER A 389 7.24 10.15 13.13
C SER A 389 6.92 8.85 13.83
N ASN A 390 5.83 8.80 14.58
CA ASN A 390 5.34 7.63 15.29
C ASN A 390 3.87 7.41 14.92
N ARG A 391 3.49 6.15 14.70
CA ARG A 391 2.11 5.73 14.44
C ARG A 391 1.78 4.53 15.30
N VAL A 392 0.84 4.72 16.20
CA VAL A 392 0.27 3.69 17.07
C VAL A 392 -1.13 3.36 16.55
N LYS A 393 -1.45 2.07 16.44
CA LYS A 393 -2.81 1.59 16.20
C LYS A 393 -3.18 0.57 17.26
N TYR A 394 -4.35 0.71 17.85
CA TYR A 394 -4.91 -0.29 18.75
C TYR A 394 -6.18 -0.87 18.14
N ARG A 395 -6.17 -2.18 17.89
CA ARG A 395 -7.29 -2.91 17.32
C ARG A 395 -8.32 -3.23 18.41
N PHE A 396 -9.37 -2.43 18.49
CA PHE A 396 -10.37 -2.59 19.55
C PHE A 396 -11.48 -3.58 19.17
N TRP A 397 -11.81 -3.69 17.88
CA TRP A 397 -12.83 -4.62 17.38
C TRP A 397 -12.59 -4.97 15.92
N ARG A 398 -12.36 -6.25 15.61
CA ARG A 398 -12.09 -6.74 14.25
C ARG A 398 -11.10 -5.83 13.52
N GLU A 399 -11.39 -5.43 12.30
CA GLU A 399 -10.57 -4.51 11.51
C GLU A 399 -10.92 -3.02 11.75
N GLN A 400 -11.24 -2.67 13.00
CA GLN A 400 -11.37 -1.30 13.51
C GLN A 400 -10.26 -0.97 14.51
N TYR A 401 -9.71 0.23 14.36
CA TYR A 401 -8.50 0.68 15.04
C TYR A 401 -8.71 2.06 15.62
N LEU A 402 -8.26 2.26 16.86
CA LEU A 402 -7.91 3.58 17.36
C LEU A 402 -6.52 3.92 16.82
N VAL A 403 -6.34 5.14 16.32
CA VAL A 403 -5.10 5.58 15.68
C VAL A 403 -4.57 6.82 16.37
N LEU A 404 -3.29 6.79 16.69
CA LEU A 404 -2.52 7.93 17.18
C LEU A 404 -1.28 8.10 16.31
N ASN A 405 -1.19 9.23 15.61
CA ASN A 405 0.00 9.62 14.87
C ASN A 405 0.63 10.85 15.54
N HIS A 406 1.94 10.82 15.75
CA HIS A 406 2.68 11.96 16.26
C HIS A 406 3.95 12.14 15.43
N ALA A 407 4.20 13.34 14.93
CA ALA A 407 5.41 13.64 14.19
C ALA A 407 6.02 14.97 14.64
N PHE A 408 7.32 14.99 14.86
CA PHE A 408 8.08 16.17 15.25
C PHE A 408 9.20 16.42 14.25
N SER A 409 9.48 17.69 13.94
CA SER A 409 10.62 18.12 13.14
C SER A 409 11.34 19.30 13.80
N ASN A 410 12.67 19.29 13.72
CA ASN A 410 13.52 20.42 14.10
C ASN A 410 13.64 21.49 13.00
N THR A 411 12.73 21.47 12.02
CA THR A 411 12.55 22.48 10.99
C THR A 411 11.08 22.81 10.86
N ALA A 412 10.78 23.97 10.26
CA ALA A 412 9.44 24.28 9.80
C ALA A 412 8.99 23.30 8.71
N ARG A 413 7.68 23.20 8.45
CA ARG A 413 7.09 22.28 7.45
C ARG A 413 7.61 22.49 6.03
N ASN A 414 8.14 23.66 5.72
CA ASN A 414 8.77 23.98 4.44
C ASN A 414 10.27 23.65 4.38
N GLY A 415 10.84 23.06 5.44
CA GLY A 415 12.25 22.69 5.53
C GLY A 415 13.18 23.76 6.11
N LYS A 416 12.70 25.01 6.25
CA LYS A 416 13.49 26.15 6.74
C LYS A 416 13.70 26.08 8.26
N ALA A 417 14.59 26.93 8.77
CA ALA A 417 14.86 27.10 10.19
C ALA A 417 13.56 27.35 11.00
N GLY A 418 13.36 26.56 12.05
CA GLY A 418 12.10 26.53 12.77
C GLY A 418 11.85 25.21 13.49
N SER A 419 10.58 24.91 13.76
CA SER A 419 10.17 23.58 14.27
C SER A 419 8.74 23.27 13.83
N SER A 420 8.39 21.98 13.78
CA SER A 420 7.04 21.55 13.47
C SER A 420 6.63 20.40 14.37
N ASN A 421 5.38 20.39 14.79
CA ASN A 421 4.79 19.27 15.52
C ASN A 421 3.41 18.95 14.91
N GLU A 422 3.12 17.67 14.74
CA GLU A 422 1.87 17.17 14.19
C GLU A 422 1.35 16.05 15.08
N PHE A 423 0.08 16.16 15.43
CA PHE A 423 -0.65 15.20 16.24
C PHE A 423 -1.95 14.84 15.53
N MET A 424 -2.21 13.55 15.37
CA MET A 424 -3.47 13.04 14.83
C MET A 424 -4.02 11.96 15.74
N LEU A 425 -5.30 12.04 16.09
CA LEU A 425 -5.99 11.08 16.93
C LEU A 425 -7.35 10.76 16.34
N GLY A 426 -7.71 9.48 16.27
CA GLY A 426 -9.07 9.11 15.88
C GLY A 426 -9.25 7.63 15.66
N ALA A 427 -10.10 7.29 14.70
CA ALA A 427 -10.48 5.92 14.40
C ALA A 427 -10.37 5.61 12.91
N MET A 428 -10.06 4.36 12.60
CA MET A 428 -9.86 3.86 11.25
C MET A 428 -10.48 2.47 11.16
N GLY A 429 -11.21 2.18 10.09
CA GLY A 429 -11.94 0.94 9.94
C GLY A 429 -11.95 0.40 8.53
N TYR A 430 -11.82 -0.92 8.39
CA TYR A 430 -12.13 -1.62 7.15
C TYR A 430 -13.54 -2.19 7.26
N LEU A 431 -14.50 -1.48 6.67
CA LEU A 431 -15.93 -1.76 6.87
C LEU A 431 -16.32 -3.03 6.10
N LEU A 432 -16.22 -2.95 4.79
CA LEU A 432 -16.45 -4.05 3.84
C LEU A 432 -15.12 -4.39 3.18
N PRO A 433 -15.02 -5.55 2.49
CA PRO A 433 -13.93 -5.79 1.55
C PRO A 433 -13.78 -4.58 0.65
N GLY A 434 -12.75 -3.79 0.94
CA GLY A 434 -12.42 -2.65 0.14
C GLY A 434 -13.00 -1.31 0.45
N THR A 435 -13.53 -1.17 1.64
CA THR A 435 -13.89 0.16 2.08
C THR A 435 -13.11 0.41 3.33
N GLN A 436 -12.24 1.40 3.28
CA GLN A 436 -11.62 1.95 4.47
C GLN A 436 -12.27 3.30 4.73
N ALA A 437 -12.66 3.53 5.98
CA ALA A 437 -13.01 4.84 6.48
C ALA A 437 -12.03 5.23 7.58
N GLU A 438 -11.66 6.51 7.63
CA GLU A 438 -10.77 7.07 8.64
C GLU A 438 -11.33 8.42 9.08
N LEU A 439 -11.45 8.63 10.39
CA LEU A 439 -11.86 9.88 11.02
C LEU A 439 -10.78 10.29 12.01
N LEU A 440 -10.14 11.43 11.80
CA LEU A 440 -9.05 11.94 12.61
C LEU A 440 -9.33 13.37 13.05
N TYR A 441 -9.07 13.66 14.32
CA TYR A 441 -8.72 15.00 14.74
C TYR A 441 -7.24 15.23 14.45
N VAL A 442 -6.92 16.33 13.79
CA VAL A 442 -5.57 16.70 13.38
C VAL A 442 -5.22 18.04 14.01
N ARG A 443 -4.03 18.15 14.60
CA ARG A 443 -3.47 19.40 15.10
C ARG A 443 -2.02 19.52 14.63
N ARG A 444 -1.70 20.64 13.99
CA ARG A 444 -0.39 20.96 13.44
C ARG A 444 0.08 22.28 14.03
N TYR A 445 1.26 22.26 14.63
CA TYR A 445 1.99 23.44 15.03
C TYR A 445 3.21 23.60 14.12
N ASN A 446 3.48 24.82 13.69
CA ASN A 446 4.59 25.13 12.82
C ASN A 446 5.18 26.49 13.21
N LEU A 447 6.49 26.54 13.39
CA LEU A 447 7.24 27.75 13.70
C LEU A 447 8.23 27.98 12.56
N VAL A 448 8.08 29.08 11.82
CA VAL A 448 9.02 29.50 10.75
C VAL A 448 9.74 30.74 11.24
N GLY A 449 11.05 30.65 11.50
CA GLY A 449 11.77 31.72 12.21
C GLY A 449 11.14 31.98 13.58
N SER A 450 10.57 33.18 13.77
CA SER A 450 9.86 33.59 14.99
C SER A 450 8.33 33.59 14.86
N THR A 451 7.78 33.16 13.71
CA THR A 451 6.34 33.23 13.44
C THR A 451 5.66 31.87 13.68
N PRO A 452 4.88 31.70 14.76
CA PRO A 452 4.13 30.48 15.00
C PRO A 452 2.83 30.46 14.19
N SER A 453 2.44 29.27 13.75
CA SER A 453 1.11 28.98 13.23
C SER A 453 0.60 27.68 13.83
N THR A 454 -0.71 27.63 14.10
CA THR A 454 -1.41 26.42 14.54
C THR A 454 -2.61 26.19 13.66
N GLU A 455 -2.79 24.96 13.22
CA GLU A 455 -3.94 24.49 12.45
C GLU A 455 -4.52 23.30 13.21
N SER A 456 -5.83 23.31 13.44
CA SER A 456 -6.56 22.17 13.99
C SER A 456 -7.83 21.92 13.19
N GLY A 457 -8.27 20.68 13.18
CA GLY A 457 -9.48 20.31 12.46
C GLY A 457 -9.82 18.84 12.56
N ILE A 458 -10.97 18.50 11.99
CA ILE A 458 -11.42 17.13 11.80
C ILE A 458 -11.28 16.77 10.32
N GLN A 459 -10.72 15.60 10.06
CA GLN A 459 -10.58 15.01 8.75
C GLN A 459 -11.35 13.69 8.72
N PHE A 460 -12.20 13.53 7.71
CA PHE A 460 -12.79 12.25 7.37
C PHE A 460 -12.35 11.86 5.97
N GLN A 461 -11.96 10.60 5.80
CA GLN A 461 -11.58 10.06 4.51
C GLN A 461 -12.18 8.68 4.30
N THR A 462 -12.72 8.46 3.11
CA THR A 462 -13.10 7.12 2.63
C THR A 462 -12.23 6.75 1.45
N HIS A 463 -11.67 5.55 1.48
CA HIS A 463 -10.94 4.94 0.38
C HIS A 463 -11.79 3.80 -0.17
N ILE A 464 -11.99 3.81 -1.48
CA ILE A 464 -12.67 2.78 -2.27
C ILE A 464 -11.74 2.41 -3.44
N TYR A 465 -10.97 1.37 -3.28
CA TYR A 465 -9.93 0.81 -4.11
C TYR A 465 -10.24 -0.54 -4.87
N PHE A 466 -11.08 -0.68 -5.92
CA PHE A 466 -11.51 -2.01 -6.48
C PHE A 466 -10.62 -2.66 -7.56
#